data_AF-A0A133XZJ6-F1
#
_entry.id   AF-A0A133XZJ6-F1
#
_cell.length_a   1.000
_cell.length_b   1.000
_cell.length_c   1.000
_cell.angle_alpha   90.00
_cell.angle_beta   90.00
_cell.angle_gamma   90.00
#
_symmetry.space_group_name_H-M   'P 1'
#
loop_
_entity.id
_entity.type
_entity.pdbx_description
1 polymer ?
#
loop_
_entity_poly.entity_id
_entity_poly.type
_entity_poly.pdbx_seq_one_letter_code
_entity_poly.pdbx_strand_id
1 'polypeptide(L)'
;MIERNHPILISGELPDLPLAPVITKKLLSFERPSLQEPFSYEYALEEAVGEEIPFEALRAFSSDAEEWTGVYQGKRLIGIENGDTRAHQYGVAVDIGTTTMVLSLVDLQTGRLLESAKELNPQIPFGQEVIARIAYVVKHGKQGLLEEQAAVIKVIC
;
A
#
# COMPACT_ATOMS: atom_id res chain seq x y z
N MET A 1 -6.28 37.94 6.40
CA MET A 1 -5.33 38.06 5.28
C MET A 1 -5.38 36.73 4.56
N ILE A 2 -5.90 36.70 3.33
CA ILE A 2 -6.22 35.46 2.59
C ILE A 2 -4.90 34.92 2.03
N GLU A 3 -4.38 33.84 2.60
CA GLU A 3 -3.21 33.14 2.06
C GLU A 3 -3.60 32.42 0.76
N ARG A 4 -2.86 32.75 -0.29
CA ARG A 4 -3.09 32.30 -1.66
C ARG A 4 -2.67 30.84 -1.76
N ASN A 5 -3.57 30.01 -2.30
CA ASN A 5 -3.24 28.71 -2.88
C ASN A 5 -2.08 28.87 -3.87
N HIS A 6 -0.85 28.60 -3.43
CA HIS A 6 0.24 28.36 -4.36
C HIS A 6 0.04 26.94 -4.93
N PRO A 7 -0.26 26.80 -6.24
CA PRO A 7 -0.22 25.49 -6.86
C PRO A 7 1.22 24.98 -6.75
N ILE A 8 1.39 23.84 -6.08
CA ILE A 8 2.61 23.05 -6.18
C ILE A 8 2.75 22.69 -7.68
N LEU A 9 3.96 22.42 -8.18
CA LEU A 9 4.12 21.85 -9.52
C LEU A 9 3.38 20.51 -9.61
N ILE A 10 2.11 20.56 -10.02
CA ILE A 10 1.27 19.39 -10.32
C ILE A 10 1.47 18.96 -11.78
N SER A 11 2.10 19.81 -12.60
CA SER A 11 2.36 19.57 -14.01
C SER A 11 3.86 19.44 -14.26
N GLY A 12 4.27 18.24 -14.66
CA GLY A 12 5.48 17.96 -15.41
C GLY A 12 5.10 17.12 -16.63
N GLU A 13 5.86 17.21 -17.71
CA GLU A 13 5.70 16.27 -18.82
C GLU A 13 6.16 14.89 -18.35
N LEU A 14 5.19 14.01 -18.09
CA LEU A 14 5.46 12.59 -17.92
C LEU A 14 5.49 11.97 -19.32
N PRO A 15 6.56 11.22 -19.69
CA PRO A 15 6.53 10.45 -20.91
C PRO A 15 5.37 9.45 -20.86
N ASP A 16 4.82 9.09 -22.03
CA ASP A 16 3.84 8.00 -22.13
C ASP A 16 4.50 6.70 -21.68
N LEU A 17 4.34 6.38 -20.40
CA LEU A 17 4.81 5.17 -19.78
C LEU A 17 3.66 4.16 -19.76
N PRO A 18 3.88 2.93 -20.24
CA PRO A 18 2.86 1.90 -20.12
C PRO A 18 2.59 1.62 -18.64
N LEU A 19 1.31 1.53 -18.29
CA LEU A 19 0.89 1.21 -16.93
C LEU A 19 1.27 -0.23 -16.60
N ALA A 20 2.29 -0.39 -15.75
CA ALA A 20 2.82 -1.67 -15.33
C ALA A 20 2.90 -1.72 -13.79
N PRO A 21 1.76 -1.84 -13.09
CA PRO A 21 1.75 -1.86 -11.63
C PRO A 21 2.49 -3.10 -11.11
N VAL A 22 3.31 -2.90 -10.08
CA VAL A 22 4.09 -3.98 -9.43
C VAL A 22 3.19 -5.01 -8.76
N ILE A 23 2.03 -4.55 -8.27
CA ILE A 23 0.99 -5.40 -7.72
C ILE A 23 0.05 -5.79 -8.84
N THR A 24 -0.38 -7.04 -8.88
CA THR A 24 -1.40 -7.53 -9.82
C THR A 24 -2.42 -8.39 -9.10
N LYS A 25 -3.63 -8.50 -9.66
CA LYS A 25 -4.72 -9.31 -9.10
C LYS A 25 -5.18 -10.36 -10.10
N LYS A 26 -5.45 -11.57 -9.62
CA LYS A 26 -5.99 -12.68 -10.42
C LYS A 26 -7.08 -13.39 -9.65
N LEU A 27 -8.15 -13.78 -10.35
CA LEU A 27 -9.20 -14.60 -9.77
C LEU A 27 -8.62 -15.99 -9.52
N LEU A 28 -8.79 -16.51 -8.31
CA LEU A 28 -8.35 -17.85 -7.93
C LEU A 28 -9.46 -18.84 -8.30
N SER A 29 -9.06 -19.95 -8.90
CA SER A 29 -9.96 -21.03 -9.28
C SER A 29 -9.39 -22.33 -8.73
N PHE A 30 -10.11 -22.96 -7.82
CA PHE A 30 -9.74 -24.21 -7.19
C PHE A 30 -10.99 -24.96 -6.74
N GLU A 31 -10.86 -26.28 -6.57
CA GLU A 31 -11.96 -27.10 -6.06
C GLU A 31 -12.14 -26.90 -4.56
N ARG A 32 -13.40 -26.82 -4.10
CA ARG A 32 -13.68 -26.62 -2.68
C ARG A 32 -13.59 -27.96 -1.94
N PRO A 33 -13.01 -27.96 -0.73
CA PRO A 33 -13.09 -29.11 0.17
C PRO A 33 -14.53 -29.58 0.35
N SER A 34 -14.73 -30.90 0.31
CA SER A 34 -16.04 -31.51 0.50
C SER A 34 -15.97 -32.66 1.50
N LEU A 35 -17.13 -33.15 1.93
CA LEU A 35 -17.18 -34.35 2.79
C LEU A 35 -16.76 -35.61 2.04
N GLN A 36 -16.93 -35.64 0.71
CA GLN A 36 -16.55 -36.76 -0.14
C GLN A 36 -15.05 -36.74 -0.43
N GLU A 37 -14.47 -35.56 -0.59
CA GLU A 37 -13.06 -35.35 -0.86
C GLU A 37 -12.49 -34.34 0.16
N PRO A 38 -12.02 -34.84 1.31
CA PRO A 38 -11.53 -33.98 2.38
C PRO A 38 -10.09 -33.55 2.14
N PHE A 39 -9.90 -32.25 1.95
CA PHE A 39 -8.60 -31.57 1.94
C PHE A 39 -8.72 -30.19 2.59
N SER A 40 -7.59 -29.53 2.89
CA SER A 40 -7.62 -28.18 3.45
C SER A 40 -7.77 -27.12 2.35
N TYR A 41 -8.36 -25.97 2.69
CA TYR A 41 -8.36 -24.82 1.79
C TYR A 41 -6.95 -24.34 1.45
N GLU A 42 -6.03 -24.40 2.42
CA GLU A 42 -4.61 -24.10 2.23
C GLU A 42 -4.02 -24.96 1.11
N TYR A 43 -4.18 -26.28 1.18
CA TYR A 43 -3.71 -27.19 0.14
C TYR A 43 -4.31 -26.87 -1.23
N ALA A 44 -5.62 -26.64 -1.31
CA ALA A 44 -6.30 -26.31 -2.55
C ALA A 44 -5.79 -25.01 -3.18
N LEU A 45 -5.52 -24.01 -2.35
CA LEU A 45 -4.97 -22.74 -2.77
C LEU A 45 -3.51 -22.88 -3.23
N GLU A 46 -2.70 -23.65 -2.52
CA GLU A 46 -1.30 -23.90 -2.90
C GLU A 46 -1.19 -24.61 -4.25
N GLU A 47 -2.06 -25.60 -4.51
CA GLU A 47 -2.15 -26.26 -5.81
C GLU A 47 -2.56 -25.27 -6.92
N ALA A 48 -3.50 -24.37 -6.62
CA ALA A 48 -3.98 -23.39 -7.60
C ALA A 48 -2.97 -22.25 -7.89
N VAL A 49 -2.20 -21.87 -6.88
CA VAL A 49 -1.20 -20.79 -6.99
C VAL A 49 0.14 -21.33 -7.49
N GLY A 50 0.47 -22.59 -7.18
CA GLY A 50 1.70 -23.27 -7.58
C GLY A 50 2.91 -22.96 -6.69
N GLU A 51 2.69 -22.37 -5.52
CA GLU A 51 3.71 -22.13 -4.49
C GLU A 51 3.08 -22.21 -3.10
N GLU A 52 3.92 -22.44 -2.08
CA GLU A 52 3.52 -22.38 -0.67
C GLU A 52 3.01 -20.98 -0.32
N ILE A 53 1.89 -20.90 0.40
CA ILE A 53 1.27 -19.62 0.71
C ILE A 53 1.75 -19.12 2.07
N PRO A 54 2.31 -17.90 2.16
CA PRO A 54 2.65 -17.33 3.45
C PRO A 54 1.38 -17.10 4.28
N PHE A 55 1.40 -17.48 5.55
CA PHE A 55 0.26 -17.37 6.46
C PHE A 55 -0.34 -15.95 6.48
N GLU A 56 0.48 -14.90 6.34
CA GLU A 56 0.02 -13.51 6.31
C GLU A 56 -0.91 -13.21 5.13
N ALA A 57 -0.79 -13.93 4.01
CA ALA A 57 -1.63 -13.79 2.84
C ALA A 57 -3.06 -14.33 3.08
N LEU A 58 -3.22 -15.27 4.01
CA LEU A 58 -4.50 -15.87 4.37
C LEU A 58 -5.29 -15.06 5.40
N ARG A 59 -4.76 -13.94 5.93
CA ARG A 59 -5.39 -13.19 7.03
C ARG A 59 -6.82 -12.73 6.76
N ALA A 60 -7.15 -12.44 5.50
CA ALA A 60 -8.48 -12.01 5.10
C ALA A 60 -9.31 -13.15 4.49
N PHE A 61 -8.77 -14.38 4.38
CA PHE A 61 -9.46 -15.51 3.76
C PHE A 61 -10.70 -15.91 4.57
N SER A 62 -11.81 -16.12 3.87
CA SER A 62 -13.02 -16.72 4.41
C SER A 62 -13.43 -17.92 3.54
N SER A 63 -13.71 -19.05 4.17
CA SER A 63 -14.24 -20.24 3.51
C SER A 63 -15.68 -20.07 3.01
N ASP A 64 -16.39 -19.07 3.52
CA ASP A 64 -17.79 -18.78 3.15
C ASP A 64 -17.90 -17.93 1.88
N ALA A 65 -16.78 -17.40 1.38
CA ALA A 65 -16.77 -16.60 0.17
C ALA A 65 -17.10 -17.45 -1.07
N GLU A 66 -17.72 -16.81 -2.06
CA GLU A 66 -18.04 -17.48 -3.32
C GLU A 66 -16.83 -17.57 -4.26
N GLU A 67 -16.02 -16.53 -4.24
CA GLU A 67 -14.84 -16.36 -5.07
C GLU A 67 -13.69 -15.81 -4.23
N TRP A 68 -12.47 -15.92 -4.73
CA TRP A 68 -11.30 -15.33 -4.10
C TRP A 68 -10.42 -14.69 -5.15
N THR A 69 -9.82 -13.56 -4.80
CA THR A 69 -8.85 -12.87 -5.64
C THR A 69 -7.48 -12.93 -4.98
N GLY A 70 -6.49 -13.47 -5.70
CA GLY A 70 -5.10 -13.46 -5.29
C GLY A 70 -4.44 -12.13 -5.64
N VAL A 71 -3.71 -11.57 -4.67
CA VAL A 71 -2.93 -10.35 -4.80
C VAL A 71 -1.46 -10.73 -4.89
N TYR A 72 -0.79 -10.31 -5.97
CA TYR A 72 0.56 -10.74 -6.31
C TYR A 72 1.52 -9.56 -6.37
N GLN A 73 2.74 -9.74 -5.84
CA GLN A 73 3.88 -8.89 -6.14
C GLN A 73 4.81 -9.66 -7.11
N GLY A 74 4.77 -9.27 -8.39
CA GLY A 74 5.40 -10.08 -9.43
C GLY A 74 4.76 -11.48 -9.51
N LYS A 75 5.51 -12.52 -9.16
CA LYS A 75 5.00 -13.91 -9.11
C LYS A 75 4.53 -14.36 -7.73
N ARG A 76 4.93 -13.65 -6.67
CA ARG A 76 4.69 -14.06 -5.28
C ARG A 76 3.30 -13.64 -4.83
N LEU A 77 2.52 -14.57 -4.30
CA LEU A 77 1.27 -14.26 -3.62
C LEU A 77 1.55 -13.54 -2.29
N ILE A 78 0.93 -12.37 -2.10
CA ILE A 78 1.09 -11.53 -0.90
C ILE A 78 -0.22 -11.34 -0.12
N GLY A 79 -1.35 -11.77 -0.68
CA GLY A 79 -2.67 -11.61 -0.07
C GLY A 79 -3.75 -12.35 -0.83
N ILE A 80 -4.81 -12.72 -0.12
CA ILE A 80 -6.06 -13.20 -0.68
C ILE A 80 -7.20 -12.29 -0.20
N GLU A 81 -8.05 -11.89 -1.13
CA GLU A 81 -9.26 -11.10 -0.87
C GLU A 81 -10.49 -11.96 -1.20
N ASN A 82 -11.59 -11.79 -0.44
CA ASN A 82 -12.85 -12.49 -0.70
C ASN A 82 -13.64 -11.77 -1.81
N GLY A 83 -14.15 -12.53 -2.77
CA GLY A 83 -14.87 -12.06 -3.97
C GLY A 83 -13.95 -11.74 -5.16
N ASP A 84 -14.53 -11.42 -6.31
CA ASP A 84 -13.81 -10.82 -7.44
C ASP A 84 -13.52 -9.34 -7.18
N THR A 85 -12.29 -9.05 -6.77
CA THR A 85 -11.82 -7.70 -6.47
C THR A 85 -10.84 -7.18 -7.53
N ARG A 86 -10.71 -7.88 -8.67
CA ARG A 86 -9.78 -7.49 -9.73
C ARG A 86 -10.03 -6.09 -10.24
N ALA A 87 -11.27 -5.60 -10.21
CA ALA A 87 -11.67 -4.24 -10.60
C ALA A 87 -11.31 -3.14 -9.58
N HIS A 88 -10.83 -3.52 -8.39
CA HIS A 88 -10.54 -2.60 -7.29
C HIS A 88 -9.05 -2.67 -6.94
N GLN A 89 -8.26 -1.89 -7.66
CA GLN A 89 -6.82 -1.84 -7.45
C GLN A 89 -6.33 -0.40 -7.38
N TYR A 90 -5.86 -0.01 -6.20
CA TYR A 90 -5.46 1.36 -5.90
C TYR A 90 -4.03 1.40 -5.33
N GLY A 91 -3.37 2.53 -5.52
CA GLY A 91 -2.07 2.83 -4.94
C GLY A 91 -2.08 4.22 -4.31
N VAL A 92 -1.16 4.44 -3.39
CA VAL A 92 -0.92 5.77 -2.81
C VAL A 92 0.52 6.16 -3.10
N ALA A 93 0.70 7.27 -3.80
CA ALA A 93 1.99 7.93 -3.93
C ALA A 93 2.17 8.88 -2.74
N VAL A 94 3.24 8.70 -1.97
CA VAL A 94 3.56 9.51 -0.80
C VAL A 94 4.85 10.27 -1.06
N ASP A 95 4.77 11.59 -1.10
CA ASP A 95 5.92 12.50 -1.15
C ASP A 95 6.15 13.10 0.24
N ILE A 96 7.34 12.87 0.80
CA ILE A 96 7.74 13.30 2.14
C ILE A 96 8.80 14.39 1.99
N GLY A 97 8.35 15.62 1.77
CA GLY A 97 9.21 16.79 1.81
C GLY A 97 9.57 17.20 3.23
N THR A 98 10.58 18.06 3.40
CA THR A 98 10.99 18.55 4.72
C THR A 98 9.88 19.37 5.40
N THR A 99 9.12 20.16 4.64
CA THR A 99 8.06 21.04 5.16
C THR A 99 6.66 20.48 4.97
N THR A 100 6.44 19.71 3.89
CA THR A 100 5.10 19.27 3.48
C THR A 100 5.15 17.81 3.07
N MET A 101 4.11 17.07 3.43
CA MET A 101 3.82 15.74 2.94
C MET A 101 2.62 15.80 1.99
N VAL A 102 2.69 15.06 0.88
CA VAL A 102 1.60 14.94 -0.09
C VAL A 102 1.29 13.46 -0.29
N LEU A 103 0.00 13.11 -0.22
CA LEU A 103 -0.51 11.78 -0.48
C LEU A 103 -1.43 11.86 -1.70
N SER A 104 -1.22 11.00 -2.69
CA SER A 104 -2.02 10.95 -3.90
C SER A 104 -2.58 9.55 -4.12
N LEU A 105 -3.90 9.42 -4.14
CA LEU A 105 -4.60 8.17 -4.40
C LEU A 105 -4.72 7.96 -5.92
N VAL A 106 -4.28 6.81 -6.40
CA VAL A 106 -4.20 6.48 -7.82
C VAL A 106 -4.95 5.18 -8.09
N ASP A 107 -5.77 5.16 -9.13
CA ASP A 107 -6.32 3.94 -9.71
C ASP A 107 -5.22 3.24 -10.55
N LEU A 108 -4.81 2.04 -10.14
CA LEU A 108 -3.72 1.30 -10.76
C LEU A 108 -4.13 0.53 -12.03
N GLN A 109 -5.41 0.52 -12.39
CA GLN A 109 -5.88 -0.06 -13.66
C GLN A 109 -5.91 0.97 -14.78
N THR A 110 -6.23 2.20 -14.42
CA THR A 110 -6.37 3.30 -15.39
C THR A 110 -5.19 4.26 -15.33
N GLY A 111 -4.38 4.21 -14.27
CA GLY A 111 -3.30 5.17 -14.00
C GLY A 111 -3.81 6.55 -13.57
N ARG A 112 -5.11 6.70 -13.33
CA ARG A 112 -5.72 7.99 -13.02
C ARG A 112 -5.49 8.39 -11.58
N LEU A 113 -5.07 9.63 -11.37
CA LEU A 113 -5.12 10.29 -10.08
C LEU A 113 -6.60 10.47 -9.67
N LEU A 114 -6.96 9.93 -8.50
CA LEU A 114 -8.31 10.03 -7.95
C LEU A 114 -8.44 11.23 -7.03
N GLU A 115 -7.48 11.44 -6.12
CA GLU A 115 -7.49 12.54 -5.14
C GLU A 115 -6.07 12.80 -4.60
N SER A 116 -5.82 14.02 -4.11
CA SER A 116 -4.57 14.36 -3.42
C SER A 116 -4.83 15.12 -2.11
N ALA A 117 -4.19 14.68 -1.03
CA ALA A 117 -4.18 15.37 0.26
C ALA A 117 -2.78 15.91 0.58
N LYS A 118 -2.72 17.01 1.34
CA LYS A 118 -1.46 17.61 1.80
C LYS A 118 -1.52 17.90 3.29
N GLU A 119 -0.39 17.76 3.96
CA GLU A 119 -0.19 18.26 5.33
C GLU A 119 1.22 18.83 5.51
N LEU A 120 1.41 19.69 6.50
CA LEU A 120 2.72 20.01 7.06
C LEU A 120 3.40 18.73 7.54
N ASN A 121 4.72 18.66 7.35
CA ASN A 121 5.50 17.54 7.84
C ASN A 121 5.49 17.58 9.38
N PRO A 122 4.94 16.55 10.05
CA PRO A 122 4.79 16.52 11.51
C PRO A 122 6.13 16.38 12.23
N GLN A 123 7.25 16.26 11.50
CA GLN A 123 8.60 16.25 12.05
C GLN A 123 9.17 17.66 12.31
N ILE A 124 8.47 18.73 11.91
CA ILE A 124 8.87 20.13 12.17
C ILE A 124 9.22 20.40 13.66
N PRO A 125 8.48 19.87 14.66
CA PRO A 125 8.81 20.06 16.07
C PRO A 125 10.16 19.48 16.51
N PHE A 126 10.68 18.47 15.80
CA PHE A 126 11.98 17.85 16.08
C PHE A 126 13.13 18.56 15.36
N GLY A 127 12.80 19.33 14.31
CA GLY A 127 13.74 20.17 13.57
C GLY A 127 13.11 20.70 12.29
N GLN A 128 13.32 21.99 11.98
CA GLN A 128 12.83 22.60 10.74
C GLN A 128 13.57 22.07 9.50
N GLU A 129 14.85 21.70 9.67
CA GLU A 129 15.74 21.20 8.63
C GLU A 129 16.20 19.77 8.94
N VAL A 130 16.64 19.05 7.90
CA VAL A 130 17.09 17.65 8.01
C VAL A 130 18.22 17.49 9.03
N ILE A 131 19.19 18.40 9.07
CA ILE A 131 20.33 18.32 10.01
C ILE A 131 19.87 18.46 11.46
N ALA A 132 18.88 19.31 11.74
CA ALA A 132 18.34 19.48 13.08
C ALA A 132 17.61 18.22 13.58
N ARG A 133 16.87 17.54 12.69
CA ARG A 133 16.23 16.24 12.97
C ARG A 133 17.24 15.15 13.26
N ILE A 134 18.29 15.05 12.44
CA ILE A 134 19.41 14.13 12.70
C ILE A 134 20.03 14.40 14.08
N ALA A 135 20.26 15.68 14.43
CA ALA A 135 20.77 16.05 15.74
C ALA A 135 19.80 15.69 16.88
N TYR A 136 18.48 15.83 16.67
CA TYR A 136 17.46 15.38 17.62
C TYR A 136 17.55 13.88 17.86
N VAL A 137 17.62 13.06 16.82
CA VAL A 137 17.78 11.60 16.94
C VAL A 137 19.10 11.23 17.61
N VAL A 138 20.21 11.88 17.26
CA VAL A 138 21.52 11.64 17.91
C VAL A 138 21.46 11.95 19.41
N LYS A 139 20.74 13.01 19.80
CA LYS A 139 20.59 13.41 21.21
C LYS A 139 19.69 12.46 22.01
N HIS A 140 18.60 11.96 21.41
CA HIS A 140 17.58 11.16 22.10
C HIS A 140 17.67 9.65 21.78
N GLY A 141 18.65 9.25 20.97
CA GLY A 141 18.89 7.86 20.58
C GLY A 141 17.70 7.21 19.88
N LYS A 142 17.51 5.91 20.14
CA LYS A 142 16.43 5.11 19.53
C LYS A 142 15.05 5.70 19.79
N GLN A 143 14.83 6.35 20.92
CA GLN A 143 13.54 6.97 21.24
C GLN A 143 13.22 8.11 20.28
N GLY A 144 14.18 9.00 20.00
CA GLY A 144 13.99 10.09 19.04
C GLY A 144 13.69 9.60 17.63
N LEU A 145 14.34 8.49 17.21
CA LEU A 145 14.03 7.84 15.93
C LEU A 145 12.58 7.35 15.86
N LEU A 146 12.10 6.70 16.93
CA LEU A 146 10.72 6.18 16.99
C LEU A 146 9.69 7.32 17.01
N GLU A 147 9.99 8.43 17.69
CA GLU A 147 9.13 9.62 17.72
C GLU A 147 9.00 10.26 16.34
N GLU A 148 10.13 10.48 15.65
CA GLU A 148 10.13 11.02 14.29
C GLU A 148 9.42 10.11 13.29
N GLN A 149 9.60 8.78 13.41
CA GLN A 149 8.91 7.80 12.57
C GLN A 149 7.40 7.78 12.85
N ALA A 150 7.00 7.75 14.12
CA ALA A 150 5.60 7.72 14.53
C ALA A 150 4.85 8.98 14.06
N ALA A 151 5.52 10.15 14.11
CA ALA A 151 4.95 11.39 13.60
C ALA A 151 4.56 11.27 12.12
N VAL A 152 5.45 10.74 11.27
CA VAL A 152 5.19 10.53 9.84
C VAL A 152 4.10 9.48 9.61
N ILE A 153 4.15 8.35 10.31
CA ILE A 153 3.15 7.26 10.16
C ILE A 153 1.74 7.77 10.48
N LYS A 154 1.57 8.60 11.52
CA LYS A 154 0.26 9.14 11.92
C LYS A 154 -0.43 9.99 10.85
N VAL A 155 0.32 10.53 9.90
CA VAL A 155 -0.25 11.27 8.76
C VAL A 155 -0.72 10.34 7.65
N ILE A 156 -0.16 9.13 7.57
CA ILE A 156 -0.42 8.16 6.50
C ILE A 156 -1.48 7.11 6.93
N CYS A 157 -1.49 6.72 8.20
CA CYS A 157 -2.33 5.64 8.76
C CYS A 157 -3.25 6.16 9.86
#